data_AF-A0A8J5MV47-F1
#
_entry.id   AF-A0A8J5MV47-F1
#
_cell.length_a   1.000
_cell.length_b   1.000
_cell.length_c   1.000
_cell.angle_alpha   90.00
_cell.angle_beta   90.00
_cell.angle_gamma   90.00
#
_symmetry.space_group_name_H-M   'P 1'
#
loop_
_entity.id
_entity.type
_entity.pdbx_description
1 polymer ?
#
loop_
_entity_poly.entity_id
_entity_poly.type
_entity_poly.pdbx_seq_one_letter_code
_entity_poly.pdbx_strand_id
1 'polypeptide(L)'
;MAKEELLASIEVYQTQLEQIQGALATAGSEEKLQLQELQANLLQLLDLTLQQLNEQPEEEQIQQKEELSSQREHKEHQTEHNDTSSHEKKLDDEFALFQSEIAALSEGSDDEDSEPKHKYSKEELEAMVGTQCRSPFTEKWGGHSFHNAIILSMVTGEDGEADLHKPQV
;
A
#
# COMPACT_ATOMS: atom_id res chain seq x y z
N MET A 1 -9.05 -8.63 19.12
CA MET A 1 -7.95 -9.41 18.52
C MET A 1 -6.90 -8.48 17.91
N ALA A 2 -7.03 -7.96 16.68
CA ALA A 2 -5.98 -7.15 16.04
C ALA A 2 -5.60 -5.86 16.82
N LYS A 3 -6.59 -5.12 17.34
CA LYS A 3 -6.37 -3.90 18.15
C LYS A 3 -5.64 -4.18 19.47
N GLU A 4 -5.96 -5.29 20.13
CA GLU A 4 -5.36 -5.68 21.41
C GLU A 4 -3.90 -6.11 21.21
N GLU A 5 -3.60 -6.81 20.12
CA GLU A 5 -2.23 -7.14 19.72
C GLU A 5 -1.41 -5.87 19.42
N LEU A 6 -2.01 -4.87 18.79
CA LEU A 6 -1.36 -3.60 18.49
C LEU A 6 -1.03 -2.80 19.76
N LEU A 7 -1.95 -2.78 20.73
CA LEU A 7 -1.74 -2.16 22.04
C LEU A 7 -0.66 -2.88 22.86
N ALA A 8 -0.66 -4.21 22.86
CA ALA A 8 0.39 -4.99 23.51
C ALA A 8 1.77 -4.73 22.88
N SER A 9 1.82 -4.56 21.56
CA SER A 9 3.05 -4.23 20.82
C SER A 9 3.60 -2.86 21.23
N ILE A 10 2.72 -1.86 21.40
CA ILE A 10 3.09 -0.52 21.88
C ILE A 10 3.76 -0.59 23.26
N GLU A 11 3.20 -1.35 24.20
CA GLU A 11 3.76 -1.50 25.55
C GLU A 11 5.16 -2.14 25.52
N VAL A 12 5.35 -3.14 24.65
CA VAL A 12 6.66 -3.77 24.44
C VAL A 12 7.67 -2.77 23.87
N TYR A 13 7.30 -1.97 22.87
CA TYR A 13 8.19 -0.96 22.28
C TYR A 13 8.60 0.13 23.28
N GLN A 14 7.67 0.57 24.13
CA GLN A 14 7.96 1.53 25.20
C GLN A 14 8.95 0.95 26.22
N THR A 15 8.76 -0.31 26.62
CA THR A 15 9.66 -1.02 27.54
C THR A 15 11.06 -1.16 26.94
N GLN A 16 11.15 -1.50 25.65
CA GLN A 16 12.44 -1.59 24.94
C GLN A 16 13.14 -0.23 24.84
N LEU A 17 12.39 0.85 24.64
CA LEU A 17 12.96 2.21 24.62
C LEU A 17 13.56 2.60 25.97
N GLU A 18 12.92 2.25 27.09
CA GLU A 18 13.46 2.50 28.43
C GLU A 18 14.75 1.72 28.67
N GLN A 19 14.79 0.45 28.24
CA GLN A 19 16.00 -0.38 28.32
C GLN A 19 17.15 0.19 27.49
N ILE A 20 16.87 0.68 26.27
CA ILE A 20 17.87 1.32 25.40
C ILE A 20 18.36 2.63 25.99
N GLN A 21 17.49 3.43 26.60
CA GLN A 21 17.91 4.65 27.32
C GLN A 21 18.82 4.32 28.51
N GLY A 22 18.52 3.26 29.26
CA GLY A 22 19.39 2.75 30.31
C GLY A 22 20.75 2.28 29.78
N ALA A 23 20.77 1.56 28.66
CA ALA A 23 22.00 1.11 28.00
C ALA A 23 22.82 2.28 27.44
N LEU A 24 22.17 3.32 26.88
CA LEU A 24 22.84 4.54 26.39
C LEU A 24 23.58 5.31 27.49
N ALA A 25 23.16 5.15 28.75
CA ALA A 25 23.83 5.76 29.90
C ALA A 25 25.12 5.02 30.31
N THR A 26 25.26 3.74 29.95
CA THR A 26 26.38 2.88 30.37
C THR A 26 27.29 2.44 29.21
N ALA A 27 26.86 2.58 27.97
CA ALA A 27 27.55 2.11 26.77
C ALA A 27 28.74 2.99 26.33
N GLY A 28 29.69 2.36 25.62
CA GLY A 28 30.84 3.03 25.00
C GLY A 28 30.48 3.84 23.76
N SER A 29 31.43 4.62 23.21
CA SER A 29 31.16 5.58 22.11
C SER A 29 30.64 4.95 20.82
N GLU A 30 31.07 3.73 20.47
CA GLU A 30 30.68 3.03 19.24
C GLU A 30 29.32 2.35 19.38
N GLU A 31 29.10 1.68 20.52
CA GLU A 31 27.82 1.08 20.90
C GLU A 31 26.72 2.14 21.05
N LYS A 32 27.08 3.35 21.51
CA LYS A 32 26.14 4.47 21.64
C LYS A 32 25.54 4.89 20.30
N LEU A 33 26.31 4.88 19.22
CA LEU A 33 25.82 5.19 17.87
C LEU A 33 24.81 4.14 17.40
N GLN A 34 25.13 2.86 17.59
CA GLN A 34 24.22 1.75 17.24
C GLN A 34 22.94 1.78 18.09
N LEU A 35 23.04 2.08 19.38
CA LEU A 35 21.90 2.24 20.27
C LEU A 35 21.03 3.46 19.92
N GLN A 36 21.62 4.55 19.42
CA GLN A 36 20.89 5.71 18.91
C GLN A 36 20.13 5.38 17.62
N GLU A 37 20.74 4.62 16.71
CA GLU A 37 20.08 4.14 15.50
C GLU A 37 18.90 3.21 15.85
N LEU A 38 19.12 2.27 16.77
CA LEU A 38 18.07 1.38 17.26
C LEU A 38 16.92 2.15 17.93
N GLN A 39 17.23 3.18 18.73
CA GLN A 39 16.24 4.07 19.32
C GLN A 39 15.41 4.79 18.26
N ALA A 40 16.05 5.32 17.21
CA ALA A 40 15.35 6.01 16.12
C ALA A 40 14.39 5.06 15.38
N ASN A 41 14.84 3.85 15.07
CA ASN A 41 14.02 2.83 14.42
C ASN A 41 12.81 2.43 15.29
N LEU A 42 13.00 2.26 16.59
CA LEU A 42 11.92 1.94 17.54
C LEU A 42 10.89 3.07 17.66
N LEU A 43 11.33 4.33 17.65
CA LEU A 43 10.42 5.48 17.65
C LEU A 43 9.58 5.54 16.37
N GLN A 44 10.19 5.26 15.21
CA GLN A 44 9.48 5.22 13.94
C GLN A 44 8.44 4.08 13.91
N LEU A 45 8.80 2.91 14.43
CA LEU A 45 7.89 1.77 14.52
C LEU A 45 6.70 2.06 15.44
N LEU A 46 6.96 2.71 16.58
CA LEU A 46 5.92 3.14 17.52
C LEU A 46 4.94 4.13 16.87
N ASP A 47 5.46 5.11 16.12
CA ASP A 47 4.65 6.09 15.40
C ASP A 47 3.75 5.42 14.35
N LEU A 48 4.31 4.52 13.53
CA LEU A 48 3.53 3.76 12.54
C LEU A 48 2.42 2.91 13.20
N THR A 49 2.75 2.29 14.34
CA THR A 49 1.81 1.46 15.10
C THR A 49 0.67 2.29 15.70
N LEU A 50 0.96 3.50 16.17
CA LEU A 50 -0.04 4.46 16.65
C LEU A 50 -0.91 5.00 15.51
N GLN A 51 -0.34 5.25 14.33
CA GLN A 51 -1.09 5.64 13.14
C GLN A 51 -2.06 4.54 12.72
N GLN A 52 -1.60 3.28 12.65
CA GLN A 52 -2.45 2.12 12.37
C GLN A 52 -3.58 1.96 13.38
N LEU A 53 -3.33 2.27 14.66
CA LEU A 53 -4.37 2.22 15.70
C LEU A 53 -5.44 3.30 15.50
N ASN A 54 -5.05 4.48 15.03
CA ASN A 54 -5.94 5.63 14.85
C ASN A 54 -6.68 5.61 13.50
N GLU A 55 -6.14 4.92 12.50
CA GLU A 55 -6.74 4.72 11.18
C GLU A 55 -7.76 3.57 11.14
N GLN A 56 -7.77 2.69 12.15
CA GLN A 56 -8.83 1.70 12.30
C GLN A 56 -10.15 2.42 12.59
N PRO A 57 -11.13 2.40 11.67
CA PRO A 57 -12.39 3.09 11.88
C PRO A 57 -13.09 2.52 13.12
N GLU A 58 -13.64 3.42 13.92
CA GLU A 58 -14.54 3.17 15.03
C GLU A 58 -15.83 2.48 14.51
N GLU A 59 -15.77 1.21 14.12
CA GLU A 59 -16.94 0.39 13.80
C GLU A 59 -17.86 0.17 15.02
N GLU A 60 -17.42 0.54 16.22
CA GLU A 60 -18.19 0.38 17.46
C GLU A 60 -19.07 1.59 17.83
N GLN A 61 -19.00 2.74 17.13
CA GLN A 61 -19.80 3.92 17.49
C GLN A 61 -21.10 4.13 16.70
N ILE A 62 -21.38 3.35 15.65
CA ILE A 62 -22.60 3.55 14.85
C ILE A 62 -23.84 2.91 15.51
N GLN A 63 -23.69 1.86 16.31
CA GLN A 63 -24.84 1.15 16.90
C GLN A 63 -25.54 1.88 18.05
N GLN A 64 -24.89 2.84 18.72
CA GLN A 64 -25.51 3.55 19.87
C GLN A 64 -26.23 4.85 19.48
N LYS A 65 -26.08 5.34 18.25
CA LYS A 65 -26.68 6.61 17.83
C LYS A 65 -28.04 6.47 17.13
N GLU A 66 -28.37 5.28 16.62
CA GLU A 66 -29.65 5.01 15.95
C GLU A 66 -30.83 4.75 16.90
N GLU A 67 -30.57 4.42 18.18
CA GLU A 67 -31.64 4.21 19.17
C GLU A 67 -32.27 5.52 19.68
N LEU A 68 -31.62 6.67 19.51
CA LEU A 68 -32.12 7.96 20.02
C LEU A 68 -32.79 8.86 18.98
N SER A 69 -32.63 8.59 17.67
CA SER A 69 -33.24 9.40 16.61
C SER A 69 -34.61 8.91 16.13
N SER A 70 -35.03 7.69 16.49
CA SER A 70 -36.22 7.05 15.90
C SER A 70 -37.54 7.27 16.67
N GLN A 71 -37.60 8.18 17.66
CA GLN A 71 -38.83 8.43 18.45
C GLN A 71 -39.57 9.74 18.18
N ARG A 72 -39.17 10.52 17.18
CA ARG A 72 -39.95 11.70 16.77
C ARG A 72 -39.96 11.82 15.27
N GLU A 73 -40.96 11.21 14.63
CA GLU A 73 -41.84 11.85 13.64
C GLU A 73 -42.79 10.83 12.96
N HIS A 74 -44.10 11.15 13.01
CA HIS A 74 -45.20 10.73 12.12
C HIS A 74 -45.51 9.22 11.95
N LYS A 75 -46.53 8.65 12.59
CA LYS A 75 -47.99 8.70 12.30
C LYS A 75 -48.37 8.34 10.84
N GLU A 76 -48.97 7.14 10.73
CA GLU A 76 -49.87 6.62 9.66
C GLU A 76 -49.26 6.24 8.30
N HIS A 77 -48.88 4.97 8.12
CA HIS A 77 -49.64 4.01 7.29
C HIS A 77 -49.12 2.57 7.44
N GLN A 78 -50.03 1.61 7.34
CA GLN A 78 -49.77 0.17 7.35
C GLN A 78 -49.21 -0.28 6.00
N THR A 79 -48.14 -1.06 6.01
CA THR A 79 -48.04 -2.38 5.32
C THR A 79 -46.72 -3.07 5.68
N GLU A 80 -46.73 -4.37 5.47
CA GLU A 80 -45.90 -5.39 6.08
C GLU A 80 -44.48 -5.50 5.47
N HIS A 81 -43.65 -6.28 6.18
CA HIS A 81 -42.53 -7.08 5.67
C HIS A 81 -41.09 -6.50 5.77
N ASN A 82 -40.43 -6.87 6.87
CA ASN A 82 -39.01 -7.27 7.00
C ASN A 82 -37.99 -6.53 6.10
N ASP A 83 -37.53 -5.37 6.55
CA ASP A 83 -36.70 -4.45 5.76
C ASP A 83 -35.19 -4.50 6.09
N THR A 84 -34.63 -5.72 6.20
CA THR A 84 -33.19 -5.92 6.03
C THR A 84 -32.83 -6.19 4.56
N SER A 85 -33.82 -6.57 3.74
CA SER A 85 -33.65 -6.90 2.32
C SER A 85 -33.45 -5.69 1.41
N SER A 86 -33.92 -4.49 1.78
CA SER A 86 -33.84 -3.32 0.90
C SER A 86 -32.45 -2.68 0.90
N HIS A 87 -31.69 -2.82 2.00
CA HIS A 87 -30.31 -2.35 2.04
C HIS A 87 -29.37 -3.26 1.23
N GLU A 88 -29.53 -4.59 1.33
CA GLU A 88 -28.78 -5.55 0.50
C GLU A 88 -29.11 -5.38 -1.00
N LYS A 89 -30.37 -5.22 -1.37
CA LYS A 89 -30.77 -4.96 -2.77
C LYS A 89 -30.17 -3.66 -3.32
N LYS A 90 -30.11 -2.61 -2.50
CA LYS A 90 -29.50 -1.34 -2.89
C LYS A 90 -28.00 -1.46 -3.11
N LEU A 91 -27.30 -2.24 -2.28
CA LEU A 91 -25.88 -2.54 -2.46
C LEU A 91 -25.63 -3.41 -3.70
N ASP A 92 -26.47 -4.41 -3.94
CA ASP A 92 -26.39 -5.26 -5.14
C ASP A 92 -26.61 -4.45 -6.42
N ASP A 93 -27.56 -3.52 -6.43
CA ASP A 93 -27.83 -2.61 -7.55
C ASP A 93 -26.65 -1.66 -7.82
N GLU A 94 -26.04 -1.08 -6.77
CA GLU A 94 -24.85 -0.23 -6.90
C GLU A 94 -23.62 -1.02 -7.37
N PHE A 95 -23.44 -2.25 -6.88
CA PHE A 95 -22.37 -3.16 -7.29
C PHE A 95 -22.52 -3.60 -8.75
N ALA A 96 -23.75 -3.91 -9.19
CA ALA A 96 -24.04 -4.24 -10.58
C ALA A 96 -23.75 -3.06 -11.51
N LEU A 97 -24.09 -1.84 -11.11
CA LEU A 97 -23.78 -0.63 -11.86
C LEU A 97 -22.26 -0.43 -11.98
N PHE A 98 -21.52 -0.60 -10.89
CA PHE A 98 -20.05 -0.51 -10.89
C PHE A 98 -19.39 -1.55 -11.80
N GLN A 99 -19.83 -2.82 -11.73
CA GLN A 99 -19.35 -3.88 -12.62
C GLN A 99 -19.60 -3.54 -14.10
N SER A 100 -20.77 -2.98 -14.42
CA SER A 100 -21.10 -2.58 -15.79
C SER A 100 -20.24 -1.44 -16.31
N GLU A 101 -19.88 -0.46 -15.46
CA GLU A 101 -18.97 0.64 -15.81
C GLU A 101 -17.55 0.11 -16.08
N ILE A 102 -17.05 -0.80 -15.24
CA ILE A 102 -15.74 -1.45 -15.44
C ILE A 102 -15.70 -2.26 -16.74
N ALA A 103 -16.76 -3.02 -17.02
CA ALA A 103 -16.88 -3.78 -18.26
C ALA A 103 -16.93 -2.86 -19.49
N ALA A 104 -17.67 -1.75 -19.42
CA ALA A 104 -17.74 -0.76 -20.49
C ALA A 104 -16.38 -0.05 -20.74
N LEU A 105 -15.59 0.17 -19.68
CA LEU A 105 -14.21 0.66 -19.81
C LEU A 105 -13.29 -0.38 -20.48
N SER A 106 -13.55 -1.68 -20.28
CA SER A 106 -12.80 -2.77 -20.90
C SER A 106 -13.19 -3.01 -22.36
N GLU A 107 -14.48 -2.85 -22.72
CA GLU A 107 -14.99 -3.06 -24.08
C GLU A 107 -14.64 -1.91 -25.05
N GLY A 108 -14.15 -0.78 -24.55
CA GLY A 108 -13.54 0.28 -25.37
C GLY A 108 -12.10 -0.03 -25.83
N SER A 109 -11.53 -1.14 -25.36
CA SER A 109 -10.21 -1.65 -25.73
C SER A 109 -10.37 -2.98 -26.47
N ASP A 110 -11.03 -2.96 -27.64
CA ASP A 110 -10.76 -3.92 -28.71
C ASP A 110 -9.31 -3.69 -29.22
N ASP A 111 -8.34 -3.91 -28.34
CA ASP A 111 -7.02 -4.36 -28.75
C ASP A 111 -7.21 -5.85 -29.02
N GLU A 112 -7.59 -6.14 -30.27
CA GLU A 112 -7.24 -7.41 -30.88
C GLU A 112 -5.80 -7.73 -30.47
N ASP A 113 -5.61 -8.96 -29.98
CA ASP A 113 -4.39 -9.66 -29.61
C ASP A 113 -3.36 -9.67 -30.75
N SER A 114 -2.93 -8.47 -31.13
CA SER A 114 -1.78 -8.18 -31.92
C SER A 114 -0.71 -7.88 -30.89
N GLU A 115 0.05 -8.93 -30.52
CA GLU A 115 1.36 -8.71 -29.93
C GLU A 115 2.01 -7.55 -30.71
N PRO A 116 2.36 -6.42 -30.07
CA PRO A 116 3.13 -5.43 -30.76
C PRO A 116 4.50 -6.07 -30.98
N LYS A 117 4.67 -6.70 -32.14
CA LYS A 117 5.97 -6.99 -32.74
C LYS A 117 6.61 -5.67 -33.16
N HIS A 118 6.67 -4.70 -32.25
CA HIS A 118 7.62 -3.61 -32.31
C HIS A 118 8.99 -4.19 -31.98
N LYS A 119 9.53 -4.94 -32.94
CA LYS A 119 10.95 -5.21 -32.98
C LYS A 119 11.61 -3.89 -33.34
N TYR A 120 12.06 -3.16 -32.33
CA TYR A 120 12.94 -2.02 -32.54
C TYR A 120 14.12 -2.49 -33.39
N SER A 121 14.38 -1.79 -34.48
CA SER A 121 15.58 -2.01 -35.28
C SER A 121 16.82 -1.74 -34.42
N LYS A 122 17.93 -2.38 -34.77
CA LYS A 122 19.20 -2.14 -34.08
C LYS A 122 19.59 -0.65 -34.10
N GLU A 123 19.28 0.03 -35.20
CA GLU A 123 19.52 1.47 -35.38
C GLU A 123 18.67 2.32 -34.42
N GLU A 124 17.40 1.97 -34.19
CA GLU A 124 16.54 2.63 -33.19
C GLU A 124 17.02 2.39 -31.76
N LEU A 125 17.49 1.17 -31.45
CA LEU A 125 18.06 0.84 -30.14
C LEU A 125 19.37 1.60 -29.88
N GLU A 126 20.24 1.71 -30.89
CA GLU A 126 21.47 2.49 -30.80
C GLU A 126 21.19 3.99 -30.67
N ALA A 127 20.13 4.51 -31.30
CA ALA A 127 19.71 5.90 -31.16
C ALA A 127 19.21 6.26 -29.75
N MET A 128 18.79 5.28 -28.94
CA MET A 128 18.40 5.51 -27.54
C MET A 128 19.61 5.72 -26.62
N VAL A 129 20.81 5.33 -27.03
CA VAL A 129 22.02 5.56 -26.24
C VAL A 129 22.25 7.07 -26.08
N GLY A 130 22.38 7.52 -24.83
CA GLY A 130 22.51 8.92 -24.44
C GLY A 130 21.21 9.61 -24.06
N THR A 131 20.06 8.95 -24.23
CA THR A 131 18.75 9.50 -23.80
C THR A 131 18.54 9.35 -22.29
N GLN A 132 17.80 10.29 -21.70
CA GLN A 132 17.39 10.23 -20.30
C GLN A 132 16.20 9.28 -20.16
N CYS A 133 16.26 8.40 -19.17
CA CYS A 133 15.20 7.47 -18.82
C CYS A 133 15.00 7.44 -17.30
N ARG A 134 14.02 6.67 -16.84
CA ARG A 134 13.80 6.43 -15.42
C ARG A 134 13.97 4.94 -15.14
N SER A 135 14.97 4.59 -14.33
CA SER A 135 15.30 3.19 -14.02
C SER A 135 14.74 2.78 -12.67
N PRO A 136 14.18 1.57 -12.53
CA PRO A 136 13.86 1.00 -11.23
C PRO A 136 15.13 0.76 -10.42
N PHE A 137 15.02 0.91 -9.11
CA PHE A 137 16.07 0.67 -8.12
C PHE A 137 15.46 -0.04 -6.92
N THR A 138 16.11 -1.09 -6.47
CA THR A 138 15.69 -1.85 -5.28
C THR A 138 16.63 -1.52 -4.13
N GLU A 139 16.06 -0.94 -3.08
CA GLU A 139 16.76 -0.62 -1.85
C GLU A 139 17.03 -1.90 -1.04
N LYS A 140 18.05 -1.87 -0.18
CA LYS A 140 18.50 -3.07 0.58
C LYS A 140 17.41 -3.67 1.47
N TRP A 141 16.43 -2.89 1.87
CA TRP A 141 15.31 -3.31 2.71
C TRP A 141 14.08 -3.77 1.90
N GLY A 142 14.17 -3.83 0.57
CA GLY A 142 13.09 -4.30 -0.31
C GLY A 142 12.18 -3.20 -0.85
N GLY A 143 12.49 -1.92 -0.59
CA GLY A 143 11.79 -0.80 -1.22
C GLY A 143 12.11 -0.68 -2.71
N HIS A 144 11.12 -0.32 -3.52
CA HIS A 144 11.32 -0.02 -4.94
C HIS A 144 11.13 1.47 -5.20
N SER A 145 12.13 2.09 -5.80
CA SER A 145 12.09 3.50 -6.20
C SER A 145 12.58 3.64 -7.65
N PHE A 146 12.32 4.79 -8.26
CA PHE A 146 12.66 5.04 -9.66
C PHE A 146 13.48 6.31 -9.77
N HIS A 147 14.71 6.19 -10.31
CA HIS A 147 15.67 7.29 -10.42
C HIS A 147 15.89 7.70 -11.87
N ASN A 148 16.28 8.96 -12.05
CA ASN A 148 16.72 9.46 -13.36
C ASN A 148 18.01 8.75 -13.76
N ALA A 149 18.04 8.22 -14.97
CA ALA A 149 19.15 7.48 -15.54
C ALA A 149 19.41 7.93 -16.99
N ILE A 150 20.55 7.53 -17.53
CA ILE A 150 20.91 7.74 -18.94
C ILE A 150 21.32 6.40 -19.51
N ILE A 151 20.88 6.09 -20.73
CA ILE A 151 21.23 4.85 -21.42
C ILE A 151 22.67 4.95 -21.93
N LEU A 152 23.58 4.10 -21.45
CA LEU A 152 25.00 4.13 -21.85
C LEU A 152 25.33 3.15 -22.97
N SER A 153 24.73 1.97 -22.95
CA SER A 153 24.97 0.90 -23.91
C SER A 153 23.84 -0.11 -23.88
N MET A 154 23.63 -0.79 -25.00
CA MET A 154 22.72 -1.93 -25.08
C MET A 154 23.51 -3.21 -24.80
N VAL A 155 23.09 -3.95 -23.77
CA VAL A 155 23.62 -5.30 -23.50
C VAL A 155 22.62 -6.30 -24.08
N THR A 156 23.01 -6.98 -25.16
CA THR A 156 22.29 -8.16 -25.63
C THR A 156 22.91 -9.37 -24.95
N GLY A 157 22.13 -10.16 -24.22
CA GLY A 157 22.57 -11.50 -23.84
C GLY A 157 22.93 -12.32 -25.08
N GLU A 158 23.66 -13.42 -24.92
CA GLU A 158 24.02 -14.31 -26.04
C GLU A 158 22.77 -14.84 -26.80
N ASP A 159 21.58 -14.72 -26.19
CA ASP A 159 20.27 -15.07 -26.75
C ASP A 159 19.31 -13.87 -26.93
N GLY A 160 19.75 -12.62 -26.75
CA GLY A 160 18.92 -11.42 -26.91
C GLY A 160 17.89 -11.17 -25.79
N GLU A 161 17.78 -12.03 -24.79
CA GLU A 161 17.06 -11.76 -23.55
C GLU A 161 17.95 -11.01 -22.55
N ALA A 162 17.46 -9.88 -22.05
CA ALA A 162 18.05 -9.23 -20.89
C ALA A 162 17.55 -9.96 -19.64
N ASP A 163 18.45 -10.62 -18.90
CA ASP A 163 18.10 -11.24 -17.62
C ASP A 163 17.83 -10.16 -16.56
N LEU A 164 16.56 -9.76 -16.46
CA LEU A 164 16.06 -8.79 -15.49
C LEU A 164 16.15 -9.29 -14.03
N HIS A 165 16.47 -10.57 -13.80
CA HIS A 165 16.62 -11.12 -12.45
C HIS A 165 18.02 -10.87 -11.87
N LYS A 166 18.99 -10.46 -12.70
CA LYS A 166 20.34 -10.06 -12.27
C LYS A 166 20.83 -8.86 -13.08
N PRO A 167 20.26 -7.66 -12.85
CA PRO A 167 20.82 -6.45 -13.46
C PRO A 167 22.26 -6.28 -12.97
N GLN A 168 23.22 -6.40 -13.88
CA GLN A 168 24.61 -6.04 -13.58
C GLN A 168 24.68 -4.52 -13.50
N VAL A 169 25.15 -4.02 -12.35
CA VAL A 169 25.50 -2.61 -12.14
C VAL A 169 26.99 -2.44 -12.40
#